data_AF-A0A9W9YJL8-F1
#
_entry.id   AF-A0A9W9YJL8-F1
#
_cell.length_a   1.000
_cell.length_b   1.000
_cell.length_c   1.000
_cell.angle_alpha   90.00
_cell.angle_beta   90.00
_cell.angle_gamma   90.00
#
_symmetry.space_group_name_H-M   'P 1'
#
loop_
_entity.id
_entity.type
_entity.pdbx_description
1 polymer ?
#
loop_
_entity_poly.entity_id
_entity_poly.type
_entity_poly.pdbx_seq_one_letter_code
_entity_poly.pdbx_strand_id
1 'polypeptide(L)'
;MNQEQEHLDVCRKFPVHCTNKCGLKDIPRAKLEVHVRDECPATEVQCEYKNLGCEAVFPRSNAKSHSETQVKSHLNLALRGLKTTQHGLETTQHQVRALVSLVKDQSQKIERLEKDMSTVKDQSQEMGRLMSIVKEQSKQIERMNYAPFVWKIPNFQAIYDRAVAGEEEVILSEPFYLSKNGYKLRIKLMPNGGSIDPTAHWIYKGHNLSLYIKVVPGEYDSVLQWPFTEKVRVTLINQDPLDTRKNISRVIDFKLKEDPCLRPLVDKDEGYGSAAFARQNILRIRSYIKNDTIFIMASKEE
;
A
#
# COMPACT_ATOMS: atom_id res chain seq x y z
N MET A 1 49.68 84.44 -13.64
CA MET A 1 48.30 83.92 -13.65
C MET A 1 47.60 84.43 -12.41
N ASN A 2 46.41 85.01 -12.55
CA ASN A 2 45.79 85.81 -11.50
C ASN A 2 45.00 84.89 -10.55
N GLN A 3 45.58 84.52 -9.39
CA GLN A 3 44.98 83.60 -8.40
C GLN A 3 43.59 84.05 -7.90
N GLU A 4 43.34 85.35 -7.94
CA GLU A 4 42.04 85.93 -7.60
C GLU A 4 40.96 85.47 -8.60
N GLN A 5 41.27 85.46 -9.90
CA GLN A 5 40.33 85.03 -10.94
C GLN A 5 39.97 83.54 -10.79
N GLU A 6 40.97 82.70 -10.51
CA GLU A 6 40.80 81.25 -10.31
C GLU A 6 39.93 80.93 -9.08
N HIS A 7 40.03 81.73 -8.00
CA HIS A 7 39.16 81.58 -6.84
C HIS A 7 37.69 81.98 -7.13
N LEU A 8 37.48 83.08 -7.86
CA LEU A 8 36.13 83.57 -8.22
C LEU A 8 35.37 82.56 -9.10
N ASP A 9 36.08 81.80 -9.94
CA ASP A 9 35.51 80.76 -10.80
C ASP A 9 34.97 79.55 -10.01
N VAL A 10 35.46 79.28 -8.81
CA VAL A 10 35.05 78.14 -7.96
C VAL A 10 34.32 78.55 -6.68
N CYS A 11 34.31 79.84 -6.32
CA CYS A 11 33.71 80.31 -5.08
C CYS A 11 32.19 80.08 -5.07
N ARG A 12 31.71 79.32 -4.07
CA ARG A 12 30.31 78.92 -3.90
C ARG A 12 29.34 80.09 -3.62
N LYS A 13 29.86 81.16 -3.04
CA LYS A 13 29.10 82.40 -2.74
C LYS A 13 29.24 83.44 -3.84
N PHE A 14 30.11 83.20 -4.83
CA PHE A 14 30.30 84.12 -5.94
C PHE A 14 28.99 84.30 -6.69
N PRO A 15 28.53 85.55 -6.90
CA PRO A 15 27.33 85.83 -7.66
C PRO A 15 27.54 85.41 -9.13
N VAL A 16 26.65 84.56 -9.63
CA VAL A 16 26.62 84.11 -11.01
C VAL A 16 25.28 84.47 -11.64
N HIS A 17 25.29 84.62 -12.96
CA HIS A 17 24.08 84.83 -13.73
C HIS A 17 23.34 83.51 -13.96
N CYS A 18 22.02 83.59 -14.11
CA CYS A 18 21.22 82.42 -14.44
C CYS A 18 21.63 81.83 -15.81
N THR A 19 21.85 80.52 -15.86
CA THR A 19 22.18 79.78 -17.10
C THR A 19 21.06 79.84 -18.13
N ASN A 20 19.81 79.90 -17.68
CA ASN A 20 18.63 80.06 -18.54
C ASN A 20 18.36 81.53 -18.93
N LYS A 21 19.29 82.45 -18.61
CA LYS A 21 19.24 83.87 -18.98
C LYS A 21 17.94 84.57 -18.56
N CYS A 22 17.40 84.23 -17.38
CA CYS A 22 16.16 84.80 -16.85
C CYS A 22 16.27 86.27 -16.36
N GLY A 23 17.45 86.90 -16.49
CA GLY A 23 17.70 88.28 -16.09
C GLY A 23 18.25 88.47 -14.67
N LEU A 24 18.16 87.46 -13.80
CA LEU A 24 18.82 87.45 -12.48
C LEU A 24 20.34 87.25 -12.63
N LYS A 25 21.10 88.21 -12.10
CA LYS A 25 22.57 88.27 -12.24
C LYS A 25 23.35 88.00 -10.94
N ASP A 26 22.67 88.03 -9.79
CA ASP A 26 23.30 87.93 -8.46
C ASP A 26 22.91 86.64 -7.70
N ILE A 27 22.96 85.49 -8.38
CA ILE A 27 22.61 84.20 -7.77
C ILE A 27 23.88 83.60 -7.14
N PRO A 28 23.92 83.27 -5.83
CA PRO A 28 25.07 82.55 -5.29
C PRO A 28 25.25 81.22 -6.03
N ARG A 29 26.47 80.92 -6.51
CA ARG A 29 26.78 79.72 -7.31
C ARG A 29 26.19 78.42 -6.73
N ALA A 30 26.20 78.24 -5.40
CA ALA A 30 25.63 77.07 -4.73
C ALA A 30 24.09 76.97 -4.78
N LYS A 31 23.37 78.06 -5.05
CA LYS A 31 21.90 78.10 -5.16
C LYS A 31 21.40 78.09 -6.61
N LEU A 32 22.31 78.13 -7.58
CA LEU A 32 21.97 78.21 -9.00
C LEU A 32 21.13 77.03 -9.47
N GLU A 33 21.45 75.81 -9.02
CA GLU A 33 20.69 74.60 -9.41
C GLU A 33 19.26 74.60 -8.87
N VAL A 34 19.08 74.98 -7.60
CA VAL A 34 17.75 75.08 -6.97
C VAL A 34 16.93 76.16 -7.66
N HIS A 35 17.55 77.31 -7.95
CA HIS A 35 16.92 78.36 -8.73
C HIS A 35 16.45 77.82 -10.09
N VAL A 36 17.35 77.22 -10.88
CA VAL A 36 17.00 76.70 -12.21
C VAL A 36 15.90 75.65 -12.14
N ARG A 37 15.95 74.71 -11.20
CA ARG A 37 14.97 73.63 -11.13
C ARG A 37 13.60 74.11 -10.65
N ASP A 38 13.54 74.87 -9.56
CA ASP A 38 12.30 75.07 -8.81
C ASP A 38 11.71 76.49 -8.98
N GLU A 39 12.54 77.51 -9.22
CA GLU A 39 12.14 78.92 -9.15
C GLU A 39 12.25 79.67 -10.49
N CYS A 40 13.13 79.22 -11.38
CA CYS A 40 13.52 79.98 -12.55
C CYS A 40 12.36 80.08 -13.54
N PRO A 41 11.93 81.30 -13.90
CA PRO A 41 10.80 81.49 -14.83
C PRO A 41 11.11 81.00 -16.24
N ALA A 42 12.39 80.95 -16.63
CA ALA A 42 12.83 80.55 -17.96
C ALA A 42 13.03 79.02 -18.10
N THR A 43 12.88 78.24 -17.04
CA THR A 43 13.03 76.79 -17.10
C THR A 43 11.88 76.14 -17.84
N GLU A 44 12.18 75.31 -18.84
CA GLU A 44 11.17 74.57 -19.58
C GLU A 44 10.57 73.45 -18.71
N VAL A 45 9.24 73.48 -18.57
CA VAL A 45 8.45 72.51 -17.82
C VAL A 45 7.41 71.87 -18.74
N GLN A 46 7.08 70.61 -18.45
CA GLN A 46 6.01 69.89 -19.15
C GLN A 46 4.65 70.20 -18.53
N CYS A 47 3.60 70.17 -19.35
CA CYS A 47 2.24 70.31 -18.85
C CYS A 47 1.85 69.17 -17.89
N GLU A 48 1.08 69.49 -16.84
CA GLU A 48 0.56 68.52 -15.86
C GLU A 48 -0.33 67.46 -16.51
N TYR A 49 -0.98 67.79 -17.64
CA TYR A 49 -1.83 66.88 -18.41
C TYR A 49 -1.05 65.96 -19.36
N LYS A 50 0.28 65.86 -19.24
CA LYS A 50 1.11 64.99 -20.08
C LYS A 50 0.64 63.54 -20.12
N ASN A 51 0.30 62.97 -18.97
CA ASN A 51 -0.16 61.57 -18.87
C ASN A 51 -1.56 61.35 -19.48
N LEU A 52 -2.27 62.44 -19.78
CA LEU A 52 -3.56 62.42 -20.49
C LEU A 52 -3.39 62.80 -21.98
N GLY A 53 -2.17 63.10 -22.43
CA GLY A 53 -1.82 63.37 -23.84
C GLY A 53 -1.47 64.82 -24.19
N CYS A 54 -1.24 65.71 -23.21
CA CYS A 54 -0.75 67.06 -23.50
C CYS A 54 0.78 67.09 -23.62
N GLU A 55 1.31 67.25 -24.82
CA GLU A 55 2.76 67.22 -25.08
C GLU A 55 3.45 68.59 -24.95
N ALA A 56 2.74 69.61 -24.47
CA ALA A 56 3.26 70.97 -24.40
C ALA A 56 4.44 71.08 -23.41
N VAL A 57 5.51 71.73 -23.88
CA VAL A 57 6.69 72.11 -23.11
C VAL A 57 6.87 73.62 -23.27
N PHE A 58 7.05 74.33 -22.16
CA PHE A 58 7.11 75.80 -22.17
C PHE A 58 7.89 76.33 -20.96
N PRO A 59 8.38 77.58 -20.99
CA PRO A 59 8.98 78.22 -19.83
C PRO A 59 8.00 78.25 -18.65
N ARG A 60 8.50 78.04 -17.43
CA ARG A 60 7.72 78.04 -16.18
C ARG A 60 6.87 79.31 -16.02
N SER A 61 7.35 80.47 -16.49
CA SER A 61 6.59 81.72 -16.52
C SER A 61 5.28 81.63 -17.31
N ASN A 62 5.25 80.79 -18.34
CA ASN A 62 4.12 80.65 -19.26
C ASN A 62 3.14 79.55 -18.82
N ALA A 63 3.46 78.78 -17.77
CA ALA A 63 2.65 77.67 -17.30
C ALA A 63 1.22 78.10 -16.94
N LYS A 64 1.08 79.24 -16.26
CA LYS A 64 -0.23 79.79 -15.90
C LYS A 64 -1.06 80.16 -17.15
N SER A 65 -0.44 80.90 -18.07
CA SER A 65 -1.09 81.31 -19.34
C SER A 65 -1.49 80.11 -20.20
N HIS A 66 -0.61 79.10 -20.32
CA HIS A 66 -0.95 77.85 -21.01
C HIS A 66 -2.14 77.14 -20.35
N SER A 67 -2.12 76.99 -19.02
CA SER A 67 -3.22 76.35 -18.28
C SER A 67 -4.55 77.07 -18.50
N GLU A 68 -4.56 78.41 -18.42
CA GLU A 68 -5.75 79.25 -18.60
C GLU A 68 -6.27 79.27 -20.04
N THR A 69 -5.38 79.26 -21.04
CA THR A 69 -5.77 79.28 -22.46
C THR A 69 -6.14 77.90 -23.01
N GLN A 70 -5.59 76.83 -22.45
CA GLN A 70 -5.79 75.46 -22.92
C GLN A 70 -6.82 74.66 -22.10
N VAL A 71 -7.56 75.29 -21.18
CA VAL A 71 -8.59 74.64 -20.34
C VAL A 71 -9.52 73.74 -21.16
N LYS A 72 -10.00 74.21 -22.32
CA LYS A 72 -10.89 73.43 -23.20
C LYS A 72 -10.21 72.17 -23.75
N SER A 73 -8.93 72.27 -24.11
CA SER A 73 -8.14 71.12 -24.59
C SER A 73 -7.94 70.10 -23.46
N HIS A 74 -7.47 70.57 -22.30
CA HIS A 74 -7.26 69.74 -21.11
C HIS A 74 -8.55 69.06 -20.63
N LEU A 75 -9.68 69.77 -20.62
CA LEU A 75 -10.97 69.20 -20.28
C LEU A 75 -11.40 68.10 -21.26
N ASN A 76 -11.16 68.28 -22.56
CA ASN A 76 -11.44 67.23 -23.55
C ASN A 76 -10.54 66.00 -23.35
N LEU A 77 -9.26 66.18 -23.02
CA LEU A 77 -8.36 65.07 -22.69
C LEU A 77 -8.83 64.33 -21.43
N ALA A 78 -9.22 65.06 -20.38
CA ALA A 78 -9.76 64.49 -19.15
C ALA A 78 -11.07 63.72 -19.40
N LEU A 79 -12.00 64.26 -20.17
CA LEU A 79 -13.25 63.59 -20.54
C LEU A 79 -13.02 62.32 -21.36
N ARG A 80 -12.05 62.33 -22.29
CA ARG A 80 -11.65 61.12 -23.02
C ARG A 80 -11.06 60.07 -22.08
N GLY A 81 -10.16 60.48 -21.19
CA GLY A 81 -9.59 59.61 -20.16
C GLY A 81 -10.66 58.95 -19.30
N LEU A 82 -11.62 59.74 -18.80
CA LEU A 82 -12.76 59.27 -18.01
C LEU A 82 -13.64 58.27 -18.78
N LYS A 83 -13.91 58.53 -20.06
CA LYS A 83 -14.69 57.60 -20.90
C LYS A 83 -13.95 56.27 -21.10
N THR A 84 -12.63 56.32 -21.32
CA THR A 84 -11.80 55.12 -21.45
C THR A 84 -11.76 54.32 -20.16
N THR A 85 -11.59 54.97 -19.01
CA THR A 85 -11.59 54.27 -17.70
C THR A 85 -12.96 53.71 -17.37
N GLN A 86 -14.05 54.41 -17.68
CA GLN A 86 -15.40 53.90 -17.52
C GLN A 86 -15.63 52.64 -18.36
N HIS A 87 -15.23 52.64 -19.64
CA HIS A 87 -15.35 51.46 -20.49
C HIS A 87 -14.49 50.29 -19.99
N GLY A 88 -13.28 50.58 -19.49
CA GLY A 88 -12.43 49.60 -18.82
C GLY A 88 -13.12 48.99 -17.60
N LEU A 89 -13.75 49.83 -16.75
CA LEU A 89 -14.48 49.38 -15.57
C LEU A 89 -15.67 48.49 -15.93
N GLU A 90 -16.46 48.87 -16.92
CA GLU A 90 -17.58 48.06 -17.42
C GLU A 90 -17.07 46.70 -17.92
N THR A 91 -15.99 46.70 -18.69
CA THR A 91 -15.35 45.47 -19.21
C THR A 91 -14.87 44.57 -18.07
N THR A 92 -14.15 45.12 -17.09
CA THR A 92 -13.70 44.37 -15.91
C THR A 92 -14.88 43.85 -15.11
N GLN A 93 -15.97 44.62 -14.96
CA GLN A 93 -17.17 44.19 -14.25
C GLN A 93 -17.86 43.02 -14.96
N HIS A 94 -17.89 43.01 -16.30
CA HIS A 94 -18.37 41.88 -17.07
C HIS A 94 -17.48 40.63 -16.89
N GLN A 95 -16.16 40.79 -16.93
CA GLN A 95 -15.21 39.70 -16.69
C GLN A 95 -15.37 39.11 -15.28
N VAL A 96 -15.53 39.95 -14.25
CA VAL A 96 -15.76 39.52 -12.86
C VAL A 96 -17.06 38.72 -12.75
N ARG A 97 -18.16 39.17 -13.37
CA ARG A 97 -19.42 38.39 -13.35
C ARG A 97 -19.27 37.03 -14.02
N ALA A 98 -18.57 36.96 -15.15
CA ALA A 98 -18.30 35.70 -15.84
C ALA A 98 -17.46 34.73 -14.97
N LEU A 99 -16.41 35.24 -14.32
CA LEU A 99 -15.60 34.45 -13.39
C LEU A 99 -16.39 33.94 -12.19
N VAL A 100 -17.25 34.79 -11.59
CA VAL A 100 -18.12 34.38 -10.49
C VAL A 100 -19.06 33.24 -10.90
N SER A 101 -19.64 33.30 -12.11
CA SER A 101 -20.47 32.22 -12.63
C SER A 101 -19.67 30.92 -12.80
N LEU A 102 -18.45 31.00 -13.35
CA LEU A 102 -17.60 29.83 -13.55
C LEU A 102 -17.18 29.18 -12.22
N VAL A 103 -16.81 30.00 -11.23
CA VAL A 103 -16.48 29.53 -9.88
C VAL A 103 -17.67 28.81 -9.26
N LYS A 104 -18.89 29.36 -9.40
CA LYS A 104 -20.11 28.71 -8.91
C LYS A 104 -20.34 27.34 -9.55
N ASP A 105 -20.18 27.22 -10.86
CA ASP A 105 -20.33 25.96 -11.58
C ASP A 105 -19.26 24.93 -11.17
N GLN A 106 -18.03 25.39 -10.93
CA GLN A 106 -16.94 24.54 -10.44
C GLN A 106 -17.22 24.05 -9.01
N SER A 107 -17.70 24.91 -8.11
CA SER A 107 -18.09 24.51 -6.74
C SER A 107 -19.17 23.42 -6.76
N GLN A 108 -20.18 23.54 -7.62
CA GLN A 108 -21.22 22.51 -7.76
C GLN A 108 -20.67 21.18 -8.31
N LYS A 109 -19.66 21.22 -9.19
CA LYS A 109 -19.00 20.00 -9.67
C LYS A 109 -18.19 19.33 -8.57
N ILE A 110 -17.51 20.12 -7.74
CA ILE A 110 -16.74 19.61 -6.58
C ILE A 110 -17.68 18.89 -5.61
N GLU A 111 -18.81 19.49 -5.24
CA GLU A 111 -19.79 18.85 -4.35
C GLU A 111 -20.32 17.51 -4.90
N ARG A 112 -20.56 17.43 -6.20
CA ARG A 112 -20.98 16.16 -6.85
C ARG A 112 -19.88 15.10 -6.78
N LEU A 113 -18.64 15.48 -7.10
CA LEU A 113 -17.49 14.56 -7.03
C LEU A 113 -17.24 14.07 -5.61
N GLU A 114 -17.40 14.92 -4.60
CA GLU A 114 -17.27 14.54 -3.19
C GLU A 114 -18.35 13.50 -2.79
N LYS A 115 -19.58 13.66 -3.26
CA LYS A 115 -20.67 12.69 -3.03
C LYS A 115 -20.40 11.34 -3.68
N ASP A 116 -19.94 11.33 -4.94
CA ASP A 116 -19.60 10.11 -5.65
C ASP A 116 -18.41 9.40 -4.97
N MET A 117 -17.41 10.17 -4.51
CA MET A 117 -16.26 9.63 -3.78
C MET A 117 -16.67 8.99 -2.44
N SER A 118 -17.64 9.57 -1.71
CA SER A 118 -18.21 8.94 -0.51
C SER A 118 -18.86 7.60 -0.84
N THR A 119 -19.63 7.54 -1.92
CA THR A 119 -20.33 6.32 -2.35
C THR A 119 -19.35 5.21 -2.72
N VAL A 120 -18.29 5.54 -3.48
CA VAL A 120 -17.22 4.60 -3.84
C VAL A 120 -16.48 4.09 -2.60
N LYS A 121 -16.25 4.97 -1.61
CA LYS A 121 -15.61 4.59 -0.34
C LYS A 121 -16.45 3.57 0.43
N ASP A 122 -17.76 3.78 0.52
CA ASP A 122 -18.67 2.86 1.22
C ASP A 122 -18.73 1.49 0.51
N GLN A 123 -18.81 1.49 -0.82
CA GLN A 123 -18.77 0.26 -1.62
C GLN A 123 -17.46 -0.51 -1.45
N SER A 124 -16.33 0.20 -1.37
CA SER A 124 -15.01 -0.41 -1.16
C SER A 124 -14.90 -1.08 0.22
N GLN A 125 -15.45 -0.46 1.27
CA GLN A 125 -15.51 -1.06 2.60
C GLN A 125 -16.37 -2.33 2.62
N GLU A 126 -17.51 -2.31 1.96
CA GLU A 126 -18.40 -3.48 1.87
C GLU A 126 -17.77 -4.62 1.06
N MET A 127 -17.12 -4.31 -0.06
CA MET A 127 -16.34 -5.28 -0.83
C MET A 127 -15.26 -5.95 0.03
N GLY A 128 -14.57 -5.17 0.87
CA GLY A 128 -13.58 -5.70 1.81
C GLY A 128 -14.16 -6.69 2.83
N ARG A 129 -15.37 -6.42 3.33
CA ARG A 129 -16.10 -7.35 4.22
C ARG A 129 -16.56 -8.62 3.49
N LEU A 130 -17.10 -8.49 2.29
CA LEU A 130 -17.52 -9.65 1.51
C LEU A 130 -16.32 -10.53 1.14
N MET A 131 -15.17 -9.94 0.80
CA MET A 131 -13.94 -10.69 0.54
C MET A 131 -13.46 -11.49 1.75
N SER A 132 -13.56 -10.95 2.98
CA SER A 132 -13.15 -11.69 4.17
C SER A 132 -14.09 -12.87 4.45
N ILE A 133 -15.41 -12.69 4.25
CA ILE A 133 -16.41 -13.75 4.36
C ILE A 133 -16.13 -14.84 3.32
N VAL A 134 -15.96 -14.48 2.04
CA VAL A 134 -15.68 -15.43 0.96
C VAL A 134 -14.38 -16.21 1.25
N LYS A 135 -13.33 -15.54 1.72
CA LYS A 135 -12.06 -16.19 2.06
C LYS A 135 -12.23 -17.22 3.19
N GLU A 136 -13.01 -16.89 4.21
CA GLU A 136 -13.29 -17.83 5.30
C GLU A 136 -14.17 -18.99 4.84
N GLN A 137 -15.20 -18.72 4.04
CA GLN A 137 -16.04 -19.76 3.46
C GLN A 137 -15.24 -20.72 2.56
N SER A 138 -14.32 -20.21 1.74
CA SER A 138 -13.46 -21.07 0.91
C SER A 138 -12.62 -22.03 1.76
N LYS A 139 -12.01 -21.54 2.85
CA LYS A 139 -11.27 -22.39 3.80
C LYS A 139 -12.17 -23.44 4.44
N GLN A 140 -13.40 -23.08 4.80
CA GLN A 140 -14.35 -24.04 5.37
C GLN A 140 -14.74 -25.11 4.36
N ILE A 141 -15.00 -24.73 3.10
CA ILE A 141 -15.30 -25.66 2.00
C ILE A 141 -14.12 -26.60 1.75
N GLU A 142 -12.89 -26.09 1.75
CA GLU A 142 -11.68 -26.93 1.64
C GLU A 142 -11.60 -27.94 2.77
N ARG A 143 -11.81 -27.53 4.03
CA ARG A 143 -11.84 -28.46 5.17
C ARG A 143 -12.95 -29.50 5.07
N MET A 144 -14.11 -29.15 4.53
CA MET A 144 -15.21 -30.10 4.29
C MET A 144 -14.89 -31.11 3.18
N ASN A 145 -14.07 -30.74 2.20
CA ASN A 145 -13.66 -31.63 1.10
C ASN A 145 -12.53 -32.62 1.48
N TYR A 146 -11.83 -32.40 2.59
CA TYR A 146 -10.68 -33.19 3.04
C TYR A 146 -10.87 -33.72 4.47
N ALA A 147 -11.99 -34.41 4.73
CA ALA A 147 -12.25 -35.00 6.04
C ALA A 147 -11.14 -35.98 6.44
N PRO A 148 -10.64 -35.91 7.69
CA PRO A 148 -9.61 -36.83 8.16
C PRO A 148 -10.17 -38.25 8.26
N PHE A 149 -9.34 -39.24 7.96
CA PHE A 149 -9.66 -40.64 8.25
C PHE A 149 -9.32 -40.95 9.71
N VAL A 150 -10.26 -41.53 10.44
CA VAL A 150 -10.06 -41.95 11.84
C VAL A 150 -10.24 -43.46 11.94
N TRP A 151 -9.17 -44.16 12.29
CA TRP A 151 -9.15 -45.58 12.54
C TRP A 151 -9.32 -45.86 14.04
N LYS A 152 -10.46 -46.41 14.40
CA LYS A 152 -10.75 -46.93 15.75
C LYS A 152 -10.27 -48.38 15.83
N ILE A 153 -9.43 -48.67 16.81
CA ILE A 153 -8.89 -50.01 17.05
C ILE A 153 -9.32 -50.45 18.45
N PRO A 154 -10.44 -51.20 18.57
CA PRO A 154 -10.88 -51.77 19.84
C PRO A 154 -10.07 -53.02 20.20
N ASN A 155 -10.19 -53.48 21.44
CA ASN A 155 -9.54 -54.67 21.97
C ASN A 155 -8.02 -54.65 21.77
N PHE A 156 -7.41 -53.49 21.99
CA PHE A 156 -6.01 -53.23 21.65
C PHE A 156 -5.03 -54.11 22.43
N GLN A 157 -5.33 -54.45 23.68
CA GLN A 157 -4.49 -55.31 24.51
C GLN A 157 -4.34 -56.70 23.89
N ALA A 158 -5.44 -57.32 23.43
CA ALA A 158 -5.37 -58.62 22.76
C ALA A 158 -4.59 -58.58 21.43
N ILE A 159 -4.71 -57.48 20.69
CA ILE A 159 -3.92 -57.23 19.47
C ILE A 159 -2.42 -57.11 19.81
N TYR A 160 -2.10 -56.38 20.89
CA TYR A 160 -0.73 -56.23 21.36
C TYR A 160 -0.14 -57.58 21.79
N ASP A 161 -0.88 -58.39 22.54
CA ASP A 161 -0.41 -59.69 23.04
C ASP A 161 -0.10 -60.67 21.88
N ARG A 162 -0.95 -60.71 20.83
CA ARG A 162 -0.67 -61.48 19.61
C ARG A 162 0.59 -60.99 18.89
N ALA A 163 0.80 -59.67 18.83
CA ALA A 163 2.01 -59.08 18.24
C ALA A 163 3.28 -59.37 19.07
N VAL A 164 3.16 -59.55 20.39
CA VAL A 164 4.27 -59.99 21.26
C VAL A 164 4.57 -61.47 21.06
N ALA A 165 3.53 -62.31 20.93
CA ALA A 165 3.66 -63.74 20.65
C ALA A 165 4.20 -64.04 19.24
N GLY A 166 4.23 -63.04 18.35
CA GLY A 166 4.66 -63.19 16.96
C GLY A 166 3.60 -63.80 16.05
N GLU A 167 2.35 -63.93 16.52
CA GLU A 167 1.23 -64.51 15.76
C GLU A 167 0.72 -63.54 14.69
N GLU A 168 0.61 -62.26 15.04
CA GLU A 168 0.11 -61.20 14.18
C GLU A 168 0.83 -59.88 14.49
N GLU A 169 2.00 -59.68 13.89
CA GLU A 169 2.87 -58.52 14.19
C GLU A 169 2.39 -57.21 13.55
N VAL A 170 1.53 -57.30 12.53
CA VAL A 170 1.08 -56.18 11.71
C VAL A 170 -0.44 -56.22 11.58
N ILE A 171 -1.08 -55.08 11.78
CA ILE A 171 -2.48 -54.87 11.41
C ILE A 171 -2.62 -53.69 10.45
N LEU A 172 -3.59 -53.79 9.54
CA LEU A 172 -3.86 -52.79 8.50
C LEU A 172 -5.23 -52.14 8.71
N SER A 173 -5.34 -50.84 8.40
CA SER A 173 -6.63 -50.18 8.34
C SER A 173 -7.43 -50.62 7.10
N GLU A 174 -8.73 -50.30 7.08
CA GLU A 174 -9.47 -50.18 5.82
C GLU A 174 -8.75 -49.19 4.88
N PRO A 175 -8.74 -49.40 3.56
CA PRO A 175 -8.28 -48.39 2.61
C PRO A 175 -9.17 -47.14 2.64
N PHE A 176 -8.59 -45.96 2.52
CA PHE A 176 -9.31 -44.68 2.61
C PHE A 176 -8.76 -43.63 1.64
N TYR A 177 -9.50 -42.53 1.50
CA TYR A 177 -9.11 -41.37 0.69
C TYR A 177 -9.08 -40.14 1.59
N LEU A 178 -8.06 -39.29 1.43
CA LEU A 178 -7.98 -37.98 2.11
C LEU A 178 -8.44 -36.83 1.23
N SER A 179 -8.89 -37.12 0.01
CA SER A 179 -9.48 -36.18 -0.94
C SER A 179 -10.46 -36.90 -1.85
N LYS A 180 -11.53 -36.21 -2.23
CA LYS A 180 -12.46 -36.70 -3.25
C LYS A 180 -11.70 -37.01 -4.54
N ASN A 181 -11.94 -38.19 -5.11
CA ASN A 181 -11.29 -38.69 -6.32
C ASN A 181 -9.75 -38.72 -6.26
N GLY A 182 -9.17 -38.88 -5.07
CA GLY A 182 -7.73 -38.83 -4.84
C GLY A 182 -7.04 -40.19 -4.74
N TYR A 183 -5.82 -40.16 -4.20
CA TYR A 183 -5.02 -41.36 -3.93
C TYR A 183 -5.65 -42.21 -2.84
N LYS A 184 -5.63 -43.53 -3.03
CA LYS A 184 -6.07 -44.49 -2.02
C LYS A 184 -4.91 -44.80 -1.07
N LEU A 185 -5.16 -44.64 0.22
CA LEU A 185 -4.17 -44.80 1.28
C LEU A 185 -4.58 -45.91 2.25
N ARG A 186 -3.60 -46.42 2.99
CA ARG A 186 -3.81 -47.41 4.05
C ARG A 186 -2.82 -47.20 5.18
N ILE A 187 -3.24 -47.39 6.43
CA ILE A 187 -2.34 -47.35 7.59
C ILE A 187 -1.88 -48.78 7.89
N LYS A 188 -0.58 -48.92 8.15
CA LYS A 188 0.07 -50.13 8.67
C LYS A 188 0.58 -49.86 10.07
N LEU A 189 0.11 -50.62 11.04
CA LEU A 189 0.46 -50.52 12.44
C LEU A 189 1.19 -51.79 12.88
N MET A 190 2.32 -51.61 13.56
CA MET A 190 3.01 -52.67 14.31
C MET A 190 2.81 -52.39 15.80
N PRO A 191 1.86 -53.08 16.48
CA PRO A 191 1.50 -52.77 17.86
C PRO A 191 2.65 -52.94 18.84
N ASN A 192 3.47 -53.98 18.64
CA ASN A 192 4.66 -54.26 19.44
C ASN A 192 5.93 -53.58 18.89
N GLY A 193 5.79 -52.67 17.92
CA GLY A 193 6.91 -51.99 17.30
C GLY A 193 7.74 -52.89 16.38
N GLY A 194 8.62 -52.26 15.63
CA GLY A 194 9.40 -52.89 14.58
C GLY A 194 9.78 -51.87 13.51
N SER A 195 10.55 -52.33 12.53
CA SER A 195 10.93 -51.53 11.38
C SER A 195 10.66 -52.30 10.08
N ILE A 196 10.34 -51.56 9.02
CA ILE A 196 10.37 -52.08 7.65
C ILE A 196 11.80 -52.41 7.20
N ASP A 197 12.80 -51.79 7.81
CA ASP A 197 14.20 -52.17 7.69
C ASP A 197 14.49 -53.35 8.64
N PRO A 198 14.78 -54.55 8.12
CA PRO A 198 15.01 -55.73 8.94
C PRO A 198 16.18 -55.55 9.93
N THR A 199 17.19 -54.75 9.57
CA THR A 199 18.37 -54.53 10.42
C THR A 199 18.05 -53.73 11.67
N ALA A 200 17.06 -52.85 11.58
CA ALA A 200 16.60 -52.01 12.68
C ALA A 200 15.35 -52.56 13.39
N HIS A 201 14.82 -53.71 12.97
CA HIS A 201 13.55 -54.25 13.47
C HIS A 201 13.56 -54.44 15.00
N TRP A 202 14.58 -55.11 15.53
CA TRP A 202 14.70 -55.42 16.96
C TRP A 202 15.00 -54.22 17.85
N ILE A 203 15.46 -53.10 17.29
CA ILE A 203 15.73 -51.86 18.04
C ILE A 203 14.41 -51.26 18.56
N TYR A 204 13.34 -51.39 17.77
CA TYR A 204 12.05 -50.76 18.06
C TYR A 204 11.02 -51.75 18.60
N LYS A 205 11.19 -53.05 18.31
CA LYS A 205 10.32 -54.11 18.81
C LYS A 205 10.35 -54.16 20.35
N GLY A 206 9.19 -54.26 20.98
CA GLY A 206 9.01 -54.21 22.44
C GLY A 206 9.12 -52.81 23.05
N HIS A 207 9.73 -51.85 22.36
CA HIS A 207 10.01 -50.51 22.90
C HIS A 207 9.06 -49.43 22.36
N ASN A 208 8.63 -49.60 21.12
CA ASN A 208 7.82 -48.63 20.41
C ASN A 208 6.53 -49.25 19.87
N LEU A 209 5.60 -48.38 19.48
CA LEU A 209 4.55 -48.66 18.53
C LEU A 209 4.99 -47.98 17.23
N SER A 210 4.96 -48.73 16.12
CA SER A 210 5.39 -48.23 14.81
C SER A 210 4.19 -48.00 13.91
N LEU A 211 4.22 -46.90 13.16
CA LEU A 211 3.15 -46.54 12.23
C LEU A 211 3.70 -46.14 10.88
N TYR A 212 3.08 -46.68 9.84
CA TYR A 212 3.39 -46.43 8.45
C TYR A 212 2.10 -46.14 7.68
N ILE A 213 2.24 -45.38 6.60
CA ILE A 213 1.18 -45.15 5.64
C ILE A 213 1.64 -45.69 4.28
N LYS A 214 0.71 -46.31 3.56
CA LYS A 214 0.93 -46.91 2.26
C LYS A 214 0.05 -46.23 1.23
N VAL A 215 0.56 -46.03 0.03
CA VAL A 215 -0.25 -45.73 -1.15
C VAL A 215 -0.60 -47.06 -1.80
N VAL A 216 -1.88 -47.32 -2.01
CA VAL A 216 -2.38 -48.59 -2.56
C VAL A 216 -3.14 -48.33 -3.86
N PRO A 217 -3.31 -49.34 -4.75
CA PRO A 217 -4.04 -49.14 -6.00
C PRO A 217 -5.44 -48.58 -5.78
N GLY A 218 -5.73 -47.48 -6.47
CA GLY A 218 -6.96 -46.71 -6.39
C GLY A 218 -7.73 -46.65 -7.70
N GLU A 219 -9.04 -46.41 -7.60
CA GLU A 219 -9.94 -46.26 -8.76
C GLU A 219 -9.55 -45.09 -9.67
N TYR A 220 -8.93 -44.04 -9.11
CA TYR A 220 -8.61 -42.80 -9.81
C TYR A 220 -7.15 -42.72 -10.31
N ASP A 221 -6.35 -43.77 -10.12
CA ASP A 221 -4.90 -43.72 -10.35
C ASP A 221 -4.51 -43.33 -11.78
N SER A 222 -5.38 -43.57 -12.77
CA SER A 222 -5.15 -43.23 -14.18
C SER A 222 -5.22 -41.73 -14.48
N VAL A 223 -5.89 -40.94 -13.64
CA VAL A 223 -6.05 -39.49 -13.82
C VAL A 223 -5.24 -38.67 -12.80
N LEU A 224 -4.62 -39.34 -11.83
CA LEU A 224 -3.79 -38.71 -10.81
C LEU A 224 -2.36 -38.48 -11.31
N GLN A 225 -1.71 -37.45 -10.78
CA GLN A 225 -0.30 -37.18 -11.05
C GLN A 225 0.60 -38.17 -10.29
N TRP A 226 1.73 -38.53 -10.88
CA TRP A 226 2.72 -39.39 -10.23
C TRP A 226 4.12 -38.83 -10.45
N PRO A 227 5.05 -38.97 -9.48
CA PRO A 227 4.92 -39.67 -8.20
C PRO A 227 3.98 -38.97 -7.19
N PHE A 228 3.55 -39.70 -6.17
CA PHE A 228 2.78 -39.14 -5.05
C PHE A 228 3.66 -38.18 -4.24
N THR A 229 3.23 -36.92 -4.12
CA THR A 229 4.03 -35.82 -3.52
C THR A 229 3.33 -35.10 -2.38
N GLU A 230 2.18 -35.59 -1.94
CA GLU A 230 1.39 -34.96 -0.88
C GLU A 230 2.08 -35.07 0.49
N LYS A 231 1.72 -34.19 1.42
CA LYS A 231 2.08 -34.31 2.83
C LYS A 231 0.93 -34.93 3.61
N VAL A 232 1.22 -36.00 4.34
CA VAL A 232 0.23 -36.67 5.17
C VAL A 232 0.65 -36.63 6.63
N ARG A 233 -0.25 -36.14 7.49
CA ARG A 233 -0.09 -36.19 8.94
C ARG A 233 -0.76 -37.45 9.47
N VAL A 234 0.00 -38.26 10.19
CA VAL A 234 -0.51 -39.40 10.96
C VAL A 234 -0.43 -39.05 12.44
N THR A 235 -1.52 -39.28 13.17
CA THR A 235 -1.69 -38.85 14.56
C THR A 235 -2.25 -39.96 15.42
N LEU A 236 -1.57 -40.30 16.50
CA LEU A 236 -2.14 -41.07 17.60
C LEU A 236 -2.86 -40.10 18.56
N ILE A 237 -4.17 -40.30 18.72
CA ILE A 237 -5.03 -39.40 19.49
C ILE A 237 -4.90 -39.68 20.98
N ASN A 238 -4.65 -38.63 21.75
CA ASN A 238 -4.80 -38.64 23.19
C ASN A 238 -6.28 -38.43 23.56
N GLN A 239 -6.87 -39.37 24.29
CA GLN A 239 -8.31 -39.42 24.60
C GLN A 239 -8.66 -38.72 25.93
N ASP A 240 -7.77 -37.85 26.42
CA ASP A 240 -8.05 -36.96 27.55
C ASP A 240 -9.22 -36.01 27.21
N PRO A 241 -10.24 -35.88 28.08
CA PRO A 241 -11.35 -34.94 27.88
C PRO A 241 -10.93 -33.46 27.94
N LEU A 242 -9.76 -33.14 28.49
CA LEU A 242 -9.26 -31.76 28.59
C LEU A 242 -8.76 -31.25 27.23
N ASP A 243 -8.93 -29.95 26.98
CA ASP A 243 -8.60 -29.25 25.72
C ASP A 243 -7.07 -29.17 25.40
N THR A 244 -6.24 -29.75 26.26
CA THR A 244 -4.77 -29.78 26.10
C THR A 244 -4.27 -31.13 25.60
N ARG A 245 -5.03 -31.79 24.71
CA ARG A 245 -4.71 -33.12 24.17
C ARG A 245 -3.31 -33.14 23.58
N LYS A 246 -2.39 -33.80 24.27
CA LYS A 246 -1.02 -34.03 23.81
C LYS A 246 -1.01 -35.18 22.82
N ASN A 247 -1.56 -34.98 21.62
CA ASN A 247 -1.51 -35.96 20.54
C ASN A 247 -0.05 -36.22 20.11
N ILE A 248 0.23 -37.43 19.63
CA ILE A 248 1.54 -37.75 19.03
C ILE A 248 1.34 -37.79 17.52
N SER A 249 1.96 -36.85 16.80
CA SER A 249 1.83 -36.74 15.35
C SER A 249 3.18 -36.80 14.64
N ARG A 250 3.17 -37.35 13.43
CA ARG A 250 4.28 -37.29 12.47
C ARG A 250 3.74 -36.85 11.12
N VAL A 251 4.47 -35.96 10.46
CA VAL A 251 4.19 -35.57 9.08
C VAL A 251 5.12 -36.35 8.18
N ILE A 252 4.55 -36.99 7.17
CA ILE A 252 5.27 -37.69 6.12
C ILE A 252 5.16 -36.81 4.88
N ASP A 253 6.25 -36.13 4.56
CA ASP A 253 6.39 -35.38 3.32
C ASP A 253 6.94 -36.32 2.25
N PHE A 254 6.09 -36.71 1.30
CA PHE A 254 6.46 -37.64 0.24
C PHE A 254 7.33 -37.00 -0.84
N LYS A 255 7.27 -35.67 -0.97
CA LYS A 255 8.12 -34.93 -1.91
C LYS A 255 9.59 -34.94 -1.50
N LEU A 256 9.87 -35.07 -0.20
CA LEU A 256 11.22 -35.10 0.36
C LEU A 256 11.81 -36.51 0.51
N LYS A 257 11.15 -37.55 0.02
CA LYS A 257 11.66 -38.93 0.09
C LYS A 257 12.70 -39.17 -1.00
N GLU A 258 13.80 -39.81 -0.61
CA GLU A 258 14.88 -40.21 -1.52
C GLU A 258 14.37 -41.18 -2.59
N ASP A 259 13.45 -42.07 -2.22
CA ASP A 259 12.73 -42.97 -3.12
C ASP A 259 11.31 -42.43 -3.38
N PRO A 260 11.03 -41.89 -4.59
CA PRO A 260 9.72 -41.34 -4.93
C PRO A 260 8.63 -42.41 -4.93
N CYS A 261 7.48 -42.10 -4.32
CA CYS A 261 6.34 -43.02 -4.29
C CYS A 261 5.65 -43.06 -5.66
N LEU A 262 6.06 -44.02 -6.50
CA LEU A 262 5.49 -44.25 -7.84
C LEU A 262 4.09 -44.86 -7.77
N ARG A 263 3.39 -44.87 -8.91
CA ARG A 263 2.06 -45.47 -9.05
C ARG A 263 2.07 -46.95 -8.66
N PRO A 264 1.34 -47.38 -7.62
CA PRO A 264 1.27 -48.79 -7.25
C PRO A 264 0.37 -49.55 -8.24
N LEU A 265 0.87 -50.66 -8.77
CA LEU A 265 0.07 -51.59 -9.58
C LEU A 265 -0.51 -52.73 -8.73
N VAL A 266 0.11 -53.00 -7.57
CA VAL A 266 -0.27 -54.03 -6.61
C VAL A 266 -0.08 -53.50 -5.18
N ASP A 267 -0.81 -54.04 -4.21
CA ASP A 267 -0.64 -53.71 -2.78
C ASP A 267 0.66 -54.37 -2.25
N LYS A 268 1.80 -53.71 -2.51
CA LYS A 268 3.12 -54.12 -1.99
C LYS A 268 3.23 -53.83 -0.51
N ASP A 269 4.08 -54.52 0.25
CA ASP A 269 4.24 -54.30 1.70
C ASP A 269 5.03 -53.02 2.10
N GLU A 270 5.49 -52.25 1.11
CA GLU A 270 6.21 -50.99 1.29
C GLU A 270 5.31 -49.92 1.96
N GLY A 271 5.86 -49.20 2.94
CA GLY A 271 5.15 -48.14 3.65
C GLY A 271 6.09 -47.07 4.18
N TYR A 272 5.59 -45.84 4.28
CA TYR A 272 6.35 -44.68 4.71
C TYR A 272 5.88 -44.26 6.10
N GLY A 273 6.79 -44.05 7.04
CA GLY A 273 6.39 -43.79 8.41
C GLY A 273 7.53 -43.75 9.41
N SER A 274 7.23 -44.13 10.64
CA SER A 274 8.16 -44.07 11.76
C SER A 274 8.11 -45.35 12.58
N ALA A 275 9.27 -46.02 12.68
CA ALA A 275 9.49 -47.14 13.59
C ALA A 275 9.42 -46.69 15.07
N ALA A 276 9.85 -45.45 15.35
CA ALA A 276 9.81 -44.85 16.67
C ALA A 276 8.63 -43.88 16.83
N PHE A 277 7.42 -44.27 16.40
CA PHE A 277 6.28 -43.36 16.39
C PHE A 277 5.86 -42.96 17.81
N ALA A 278 5.57 -43.94 18.67
CA ALA A 278 5.27 -43.71 20.09
C ALA A 278 6.02 -44.73 20.96
N ARG A 279 6.45 -44.35 22.17
CA ARG A 279 7.08 -45.28 23.12
C ARG A 279 6.02 -46.04 23.91
N GLN A 280 6.22 -47.34 24.11
CA GLN A 280 5.27 -48.21 24.82
C GLN A 280 4.92 -47.68 26.23
N ASN A 281 5.91 -47.23 26.99
CA ASN A 281 5.67 -46.66 28.33
C ASN A 281 4.77 -45.42 28.29
N ILE A 282 4.88 -44.59 27.25
CA ILE A 282 4.06 -43.38 27.10
C ILE A 282 2.60 -43.75 26.78
N LEU A 283 2.38 -44.83 26.01
CA LEU A 283 1.04 -45.31 25.66
C LEU A 283 0.26 -45.79 26.89
N ARG A 284 0.94 -46.48 27.81
CA ARG A 284 0.34 -47.06 29.02
C ARG A 284 0.11 -46.04 30.14
N ILE A 285 0.97 -45.02 30.24
CA ILE A 285 0.90 -44.03 31.33
C ILE A 285 -0.08 -42.89 31.02
N ARG A 286 -0.29 -42.59 29.73
CA ARG A 286 -1.16 -41.49 29.29
C ARG A 286 -2.45 -42.02 28.67
N SER A 287 -3.43 -41.14 28.52
CA SER A 287 -4.77 -41.43 27.99
C SER A 287 -4.82 -41.77 26.48
N TYR A 288 -3.79 -42.41 25.90
CA TYR A 288 -3.83 -42.86 24.50
C TYR A 288 -4.59 -44.17 24.33
N ILE A 289 -4.56 -45.05 25.33
CA ILE A 289 -5.37 -46.27 25.40
C ILE A 289 -6.46 -46.02 26.45
N LYS A 290 -7.73 -46.05 26.03
CA LYS A 290 -8.88 -45.86 26.92
C LYS A 290 -9.98 -46.84 26.53
N ASN A 291 -10.57 -47.52 27.52
CA ASN A 291 -11.54 -48.60 27.29
C ASN A 291 -11.02 -49.63 26.27
N ASP A 292 -9.76 -50.02 26.44
CA ASP A 292 -9.02 -50.93 25.56
C ASP A 292 -9.09 -50.56 24.06
N THR A 293 -9.16 -49.25 23.77
CA THR A 293 -9.29 -48.72 22.42
C THR A 293 -8.22 -47.67 22.17
N ILE A 294 -7.64 -47.67 20.97
CA ILE A 294 -6.81 -46.58 20.45
C ILE A 294 -7.44 -45.97 19.20
N PHE A 295 -7.09 -44.71 18.93
CA PHE A 295 -7.53 -44.00 17.73
C PHE A 295 -6.33 -43.43 16.98
N ILE A 296 -6.27 -43.72 15.68
CA ILE A 296 -5.23 -43.24 14.78
C ILE A 296 -5.91 -42.44 13.69
N MET A 297 -5.44 -41.22 13.47
CA MET A 297 -5.98 -40.31 12.48
C MET A 297 -4.97 -40.03 11.38
N ALA A 298 -5.42 -40.05 10.13
CA ALA A 298 -4.67 -39.56 8.98
C ALA A 298 -5.39 -38.34 8.38
N SER A 299 -4.64 -37.29 8.07
CA SER A 299 -5.15 -36.04 7.49
C SER A 299 -4.16 -35.48 6.50
N LYS A 300 -4.65 -34.73 5.50
CA LYS A 300 -3.78 -33.88 4.69
C LYS A 300 -3.09 -32.83 5.58
N GLU A 301 -1.86 -32.49 5.22
CA GLU A 301 -1.10 -31.39 5.83
C GLU A 301 -0.95 -30.27 4.80
N GLU A 302 -1.20 -29.02 5.21
CA GLU A 302 -1.04 -27.82 4.37
C GLU A 302 0.44 -27.45 4.11
#